data_AF-A0A2M7EDD2-F1
#
_entry.id   AF-A0A2M7EDD2-F1
#
_cell.length_a   1.000
_cell.length_b   1.000
_cell.length_c   1.000
_cell.angle_alpha   90.00
_cell.angle_beta   90.00
_cell.angle_gamma   90.00
#
_symmetry.space_group_name_H-M   'P 1'
#
loop_
_entity.id
_entity.type
_entity.pdbx_description
1 polymer ?
#
loop_
_entity_poly.entity_id
_entity_poly.type
_entity_poly.pdbx_seq_one_letter_code
_entity_poly.pdbx_strand_id
1 'polypeptide(L)'
;MLPFCLHAKTISDAWFQLIYNIFDHSYTQKIQKGSFENEQYRLQYPGIAVFIEHPDKDMIPLIPPALNIPSPTTMEYIEDYFANYLMDPELSENETYKYASRIHYPMPKGGTQLERVIEVLKETPLTNQAIVEIGSPEDHDICYGNDGNLDPPCLRLLDFKAVPINDELVLTAS
;
A
#
# COMPACT_ATOMS: atom_id res chain seq x y z
N MET A 1 -9.37 18.32 13.49
CA MET A 1 -8.17 17.82 12.80
C MET A 1 -8.52 17.66 11.34
N LEU A 2 -7.70 18.18 10.43
CA LEU A 2 -7.88 18.05 8.98
C LEU A 2 -6.92 16.98 8.44
N PRO A 3 -7.23 16.34 7.30
CA PRO A 3 -6.26 15.48 6.62
C PRO A 3 -4.97 16.24 6.29
N PHE A 4 -3.84 15.58 6.43
CA PHE A 4 -2.53 16.09 6.03
C PHE A 4 -2.26 15.71 4.58
N CYS A 5 -2.11 16.70 3.70
CA CYS A 5 -1.80 16.49 2.30
C CYS A 5 -0.33 16.80 2.05
N LEU A 6 0.37 15.88 1.39
CA LEU A 6 1.79 15.97 1.10
C LEU A 6 2.04 15.82 -0.40
N HIS A 7 2.88 16.68 -0.95
CA HIS A 7 3.44 16.53 -2.29
C HIS A 7 4.94 16.32 -2.16
N ALA A 8 5.44 15.22 -2.71
CA ALA A 8 6.83 14.84 -2.70
C ALA A 8 7.31 14.49 -4.12
N LYS A 9 8.63 14.62 -4.34
CA LYS A 9 9.25 14.27 -5.62
C LYS A 9 9.49 12.77 -5.76
N THR A 10 9.93 12.11 -4.69
CA THR A 10 10.32 10.69 -4.70
C THR A 10 9.79 9.98 -3.45
N ILE A 11 9.94 8.65 -3.36
CA ILE A 11 9.55 7.87 -2.17
C ILE A 11 10.37 8.29 -0.96
N SER A 12 11.68 8.52 -1.12
CA SER A 12 12.51 8.99 0.00
C SER A 12 12.07 10.37 0.49
N ASP A 13 11.81 11.29 -0.43
CA ASP A 13 11.34 12.64 -0.09
C ASP A 13 10.01 12.59 0.70
N ALA A 14 9.06 11.78 0.22
CA ALA A 14 7.80 11.55 0.92
C ALA A 14 8.03 10.99 2.34
N TRP A 15 8.88 9.97 2.46
CA TRP A 15 9.16 9.31 3.74
C TRP A 15 9.74 10.29 4.77
N PHE A 16 10.77 11.06 4.40
CA PHE A 16 11.38 12.03 5.32
C PHE A 16 10.40 13.16 5.70
N GLN A 17 9.62 13.67 4.74
CA GLN A 17 8.63 14.70 5.04
C GLN A 17 7.52 14.16 5.96
N LEU A 18 7.05 12.92 5.77
CA LEU A 18 6.07 12.30 6.67
C LEU A 18 6.61 12.11 8.08
N ILE A 19 7.86 11.67 8.25
CA ILE A 19 8.47 11.53 9.58
C ILE A 19 8.67 12.89 10.24
N TYR A 20 9.11 13.90 9.49
CA TYR A 20 9.31 15.25 10.02
C TYR A 20 7.99 15.87 10.50
N ASN A 21 6.93 15.77 9.68
CA ASN A 21 5.65 16.42 9.95
C ASN A 21 4.78 15.67 10.98
N ILE A 22 5.09 14.42 11.32
CA ILE A 22 4.23 13.63 12.22
C ILE A 22 4.15 14.24 13.61
N PHE A 23 5.19 14.95 14.07
CA PHE A 23 5.21 15.55 15.40
C PHE A 23 4.23 16.73 15.54
N ASP A 24 3.94 17.44 14.45
CA ASP A 24 3.06 18.62 14.46
C ASP A 24 1.64 18.33 13.96
N HIS A 25 1.47 17.26 13.17
CA HIS A 25 0.23 16.98 12.44
C HIS A 25 -0.46 15.66 12.85
N SER A 26 -0.03 15.06 13.95
CA SER A 26 -0.61 13.82 14.46
C SER A 26 -1.35 13.98 15.79
N TYR A 27 -2.03 12.91 16.18
CA TYR A 27 -2.48 12.71 17.55
C TYR A 27 -1.84 11.45 18.13
N THR A 28 -1.79 11.38 19.46
CA THR A 28 -1.37 10.18 20.17
C THR A 28 -2.51 9.17 20.25
N GLN A 29 -2.29 7.97 19.70
CA GLN A 29 -3.20 6.84 19.79
C GLN A 29 -2.62 5.77 20.72
N LYS A 30 -3.36 5.38 21.77
CA LYS A 30 -3.02 4.19 22.55
C LYS A 30 -3.40 2.95 21.75
N ILE A 31 -2.48 1.98 21.63
CA ILE A 31 -2.73 0.77 20.84
C ILE A 31 -3.64 -0.16 21.63
N GLN A 32 -4.80 -0.49 21.08
CA GLN A 32 -5.79 -1.37 21.71
C GLN A 32 -5.82 -2.77 21.11
N LYS A 33 -5.28 -2.96 19.90
CA LYS A 33 -5.25 -4.24 19.19
C LYS A 33 -4.13 -4.25 18.14
N GLY A 34 -3.57 -5.42 17.85
CA GLY A 34 -2.53 -5.64 16.85
C GLY A 34 -1.11 -5.55 17.43
N SER A 35 -0.12 -5.28 16.60
CA SER A 35 1.28 -5.22 17.07
C SER A 35 1.47 -4.16 18.18
N PHE A 36 2.09 -4.57 19.29
CA PHE A 36 2.31 -3.74 20.50
C PHE A 36 1.02 -3.37 21.25
N GLU A 37 0.00 -4.23 21.18
CA GLU A 37 -1.26 -4.10 21.91
C GLU A 37 -1.05 -3.81 23.40
N ASN A 38 -1.66 -2.73 23.88
CA ASN A 38 -1.59 -2.24 25.27
C ASN A 38 -0.18 -1.89 25.81
N GLU A 39 0.88 -2.08 25.02
CA GLU A 39 2.25 -1.81 25.43
C GLU A 39 2.75 -0.42 25.02
N GLN A 40 2.30 0.08 23.87
CA GLN A 40 2.82 1.32 23.28
C GLN A 40 1.70 2.27 22.82
N TYR A 41 2.13 3.46 22.40
CA TYR A 41 1.30 4.41 21.67
C TYR A 41 1.91 4.67 20.29
N ARG A 42 1.09 5.18 19.36
CA ARG A 42 1.54 5.63 18.04
C ARG A 42 1.20 7.10 17.88
N LEU A 43 2.07 7.82 17.19
CA LEU A 43 1.68 9.08 16.58
C LEU A 43 0.97 8.73 15.27
N GLN A 44 -0.25 9.21 15.10
CA GLN A 44 -1.06 8.90 13.93
C GLN A 44 -1.62 10.16 13.31
N TYR A 45 -1.51 10.26 11.98
CA TYR A 45 -2.22 11.28 11.24
C TYR A 45 -3.73 10.99 11.25
N PRO A 46 -4.59 12.00 11.46
CA PRO A 46 -6.06 11.84 11.40
C PRO A 46 -6.56 11.38 10.02
N GLY A 47 -5.80 11.68 8.98
CA GLY A 47 -5.95 11.21 7.60
C GLY A 47 -4.79 11.78 6.79
N ILE A 48 -4.33 11.06 5.77
CA ILE A 48 -3.25 11.52 4.89
C ILE A 48 -3.58 11.29 3.43
N ALA A 49 -3.05 12.16 2.59
CA ALA A 49 -2.95 11.97 1.15
C ALA A 49 -1.55 12.36 0.71
N VAL A 50 -0.84 11.45 0.04
CA VAL A 50 0.53 11.66 -0.40
C VAL A 50 0.59 11.51 -1.90
N PHE A 51 0.99 12.57 -2.60
CA PHE A 51 1.27 12.53 -4.03
C PHE A 51 2.78 12.50 -4.25
N ILE A 52 3.25 11.51 -5.01
CA ILE A 52 4.66 11.30 -5.33
C ILE A 52 4.82 11.45 -6.85
N GLU A 53 5.62 12.42 -7.28
CA GLU A 53 5.76 12.77 -8.70
C GLU A 53 6.56 11.73 -9.51
N HIS A 54 7.62 11.17 -8.92
CA HIS A 54 8.51 10.20 -9.55
C HIS A 54 8.76 9.00 -8.63
N PRO A 55 7.73 8.16 -8.39
CA PRO A 55 7.86 7.00 -7.49
C PRO A 55 8.80 5.91 -8.03
N ASP A 56 9.19 5.98 -9.31
CA ASP A 56 10.12 5.05 -9.97
C ASP A 56 11.60 5.38 -9.73
N LYS A 57 11.91 6.57 -9.20
CA LYS A 57 13.29 7.07 -9.09
C LYS A 57 14.04 6.52 -7.88
N ASP A 58 13.34 6.10 -6.85
CA ASP A 58 13.88 5.42 -5.68
C ASP A 58 12.85 4.48 -5.07
N MET A 59 13.31 3.48 -4.33
CA MET A 59 12.45 2.52 -3.63
C MET A 59 12.74 2.44 -2.13
N ILE A 60 13.92 2.91 -1.71
CA ILE A 60 14.40 2.80 -0.33
C ILE A 60 14.90 4.16 0.13
N PRO A 61 14.31 4.73 1.20
CA PRO A 61 14.89 5.87 1.89
C PRO A 61 16.28 5.52 2.44
N LEU A 62 17.33 6.14 1.90
CA LEU A 62 18.70 5.94 2.39
C LEU A 62 19.01 6.90 3.54
N ILE A 63 19.33 6.35 4.70
CA ILE A 63 19.78 7.14 5.85
C ILE A 63 21.29 7.41 5.69
N PRO A 64 21.75 8.67 5.85
CA PRO A 64 23.17 8.98 5.85
C PRO A 64 23.93 8.13 6.89
N PRO A 65 25.01 7.42 6.51
CA PRO A 65 25.74 6.54 7.43
C PRO A 65 26.23 7.23 8.70
N ALA A 66 26.50 8.54 8.63
CA ALA A 66 26.95 9.35 9.76
C ALA A 66 25.93 9.43 10.92
N LEU A 67 24.66 9.11 10.68
CA LEU A 67 23.60 9.16 11.70
C LEU A 67 23.51 7.88 12.55
N ASN A 68 24.22 6.80 12.20
CA ASN A 68 24.14 5.50 12.89
C ASN A 68 22.71 4.96 13.10
N ILE A 69 21.78 5.35 12.22
CA ILE A 69 20.40 4.87 12.18
C ILE A 69 20.27 3.96 10.95
N PRO A 70 19.73 2.73 11.10
CA PRO A 70 19.53 1.85 9.96
C PRO A 70 18.50 2.44 9.00
N SER A 71 18.65 2.17 7.71
CA SER A 71 17.59 2.41 6.73
C SER A 71 16.32 1.64 7.12
N PRO A 72 15.12 2.15 6.79
CA PRO A 72 13.86 1.53 7.20
C PRO A 72 13.63 0.16 6.56
N THR A 73 14.32 -0.15 5.46
CA THR A 73 14.24 -1.44 4.76
C THR A 73 15.48 -1.68 3.88
N THR A 74 15.53 -2.81 3.19
CA THR A 74 16.58 -3.21 2.24
C THR A 74 15.98 -3.60 0.88
N MET A 75 16.79 -3.63 -0.18
CA MET A 75 16.31 -4.05 -1.51
C MET A 75 15.95 -5.52 -1.51
N GLU A 76 16.75 -6.35 -0.84
CA GLU A 76 16.48 -7.78 -0.66
C GLU A 76 15.10 -8.01 -0.03
N TYR A 77 14.74 -7.24 1.01
CA TYR A 77 13.41 -7.33 1.61
C TYR A 77 12.30 -6.92 0.64
N ILE A 78 12.50 -5.86 -0.15
CA ILE A 78 11.52 -5.42 -1.14
C ILE A 78 11.31 -6.48 -2.24
N GLU A 79 12.40 -7.05 -2.75
CA GLU A 79 12.37 -8.08 -3.79
C GLU A 79 11.69 -9.36 -3.29
N ASP A 80 12.02 -9.80 -2.07
CA ASP A 80 11.39 -10.94 -1.42
C ASP A 80 9.89 -10.69 -1.19
N TYR A 81 9.53 -9.50 -0.70
CA TYR A 81 8.13 -9.13 -0.50
C TYR A 81 7.36 -9.11 -1.83
N PHE A 82 7.94 -8.54 -2.88
CA PHE A 82 7.34 -8.52 -4.21
C PHE A 82 7.07 -9.93 -4.73
N ALA A 83 8.06 -10.83 -4.65
CA ALA A 83 7.91 -12.21 -5.10
C ALA A 83 6.86 -12.99 -4.28
N ASN A 84 6.95 -12.94 -2.95
CA ASN A 84 6.19 -13.84 -2.07
C ASN A 84 4.79 -13.32 -1.68
N TYR A 85 4.57 -12.00 -1.72
CA TYR A 85 3.33 -11.38 -1.26
C TYR A 85 2.53 -10.66 -2.34
N LEU A 86 3.17 -10.22 -3.43
CA LEU A 86 2.49 -9.51 -4.53
C LEU A 86 2.32 -10.37 -5.79
N MET A 87 3.25 -11.29 -6.07
CA MET A 87 3.18 -12.17 -7.24
C MET A 87 2.61 -13.56 -6.92
N ASP A 88 3.02 -14.18 -5.80
CA ASP A 88 2.63 -15.55 -5.46
C ASP A 88 1.31 -15.60 -4.67
N PRO A 89 0.20 -16.08 -5.25
CA PRO A 89 -1.08 -16.18 -4.55
C PRO A 89 -1.15 -17.38 -3.59
N GLU A 90 -0.15 -18.26 -3.56
CA GLU A 90 -0.14 -19.44 -2.69
C GLU A 90 -0.04 -19.02 -1.21
N LEU A 91 -1.06 -19.39 -0.44
CA LEU A 91 -1.14 -19.06 0.98
C LEU A 91 -0.07 -19.83 1.75
N SER A 92 0.68 -19.11 2.59
CA SER A 92 1.57 -19.73 3.55
C SER A 92 0.76 -20.30 4.73
N GLU A 93 1.34 -21.26 5.46
CA GLU A 93 0.63 -22.03 6.48
C GLU A 93 -0.22 -21.16 7.40
N ASN A 94 0.31 -20.02 7.88
CA ASN A 94 -0.34 -19.15 8.86
C ASN A 94 -1.13 -17.95 8.28
N GLU A 95 -1.32 -17.89 6.97
CA GLU A 95 -1.94 -16.75 6.29
C GLU A 95 -3.29 -17.15 5.69
N THR A 96 -4.36 -16.44 6.06
CA THR A 96 -5.69 -16.62 5.45
C THR A 96 -5.89 -15.81 4.18
N TYR A 97 -4.99 -14.88 3.90
CA TYR A 97 -4.89 -14.20 2.62
C TYR A 97 -3.45 -13.75 2.36
N LYS A 98 -3.15 -13.50 1.08
CA LYS A 98 -2.00 -12.70 0.64
C LYS A 98 -2.53 -11.60 -0.28
N TYR A 99 -1.79 -10.51 -0.41
CA TYR A 99 -2.19 -9.48 -1.39
C TYR A 99 -2.23 -10.05 -2.81
N ALA A 100 -1.28 -10.90 -3.18
CA ALA A 100 -1.27 -11.61 -4.45
C ALA A 100 -2.56 -12.41 -4.72
N SER A 101 -3.13 -13.10 -3.72
CA SER A 101 -4.36 -13.88 -3.91
C SER A 101 -5.59 -13.02 -4.19
N ARG A 102 -5.55 -11.74 -3.78
CA ARG A 102 -6.58 -10.73 -4.08
C ARG A 102 -6.31 -10.02 -5.41
N ILE A 103 -5.07 -9.59 -5.66
CA ILE A 103 -4.63 -8.94 -6.91
C ILE A 103 -4.87 -9.86 -8.12
N HIS A 104 -4.51 -11.13 -7.97
CA HIS A 104 -4.64 -12.16 -9.00
C HIS A 104 -5.94 -12.96 -8.86
N TYR A 105 -6.94 -12.43 -8.17
CA TYR A 105 -8.21 -13.14 -7.97
C TYR A 105 -8.84 -13.53 -9.31
N PRO A 106 -9.26 -14.79 -9.49
CA PRO A 106 -9.79 -15.27 -10.76
C PRO A 106 -11.15 -14.65 -11.09
N MET A 107 -11.31 -14.22 -12.34
CA MET A 107 -12.54 -13.54 -12.78
C MET A 107 -13.53 -14.53 -13.44
N PRO A 108 -14.86 -14.30 -13.35
CA PRO A 108 -15.87 -15.23 -13.88
C PRO A 108 -15.77 -15.56 -15.37
N LYS A 109 -15.12 -14.69 -16.16
CA LYS A 109 -14.90 -14.86 -17.60
C LYS A 109 -13.47 -15.31 -17.94
N GLY A 110 -12.74 -15.83 -16.96
CA GLY A 110 -11.32 -16.14 -17.08
C GLY A 110 -10.40 -14.94 -16.85
N GLY A 111 -9.12 -15.25 -16.64
CA GLY A 111 -8.08 -14.30 -16.23
C GLY A 111 -8.24 -13.87 -14.77
N THR A 112 -7.55 -12.78 -14.43
CA THR A 112 -7.45 -12.22 -13.09
C THR A 112 -7.99 -10.79 -13.03
N GLN A 113 -8.20 -10.29 -11.81
CA GLN A 113 -8.65 -8.92 -11.59
C GLN A 113 -7.65 -7.88 -12.17
N LEU A 114 -6.35 -8.06 -11.91
CA LEU A 114 -5.31 -7.18 -12.48
C LEU A 114 -5.28 -7.23 -14.01
N GLU A 115 -5.40 -8.41 -14.63
CA GLU A 115 -5.47 -8.52 -16.10
C GLU A 115 -6.68 -7.75 -16.65
N ARG A 116 -7.82 -7.83 -15.98
CA ARG A 116 -9.02 -7.07 -16.38
C ARG A 116 -8.80 -5.57 -16.33
N VAL A 117 -8.12 -5.08 -15.29
CA VAL A 117 -7.74 -3.66 -15.15
C VAL A 117 -6.83 -3.23 -16.30
N ILE A 118 -5.82 -4.06 -16.64
CA ILE A 118 -4.90 -3.80 -17.75
C ILE A 118 -5.66 -3.73 -19.08
N GLU A 119 -6.60 -4.64 -19.34
CA GLU A 119 -7.45 -4.62 -20.54
C GLU A 119 -8.27 -3.34 -20.62
N VAL A 120 -8.96 -2.97 -19.54
CA VAL A 120 -9.80 -1.77 -19.46
C VAL A 120 -8.98 -0.49 -19.71
N LEU A 121 -7.76 -0.39 -19.19
CA LEU A 121 -6.87 0.74 -19.43
C LEU A 121 -6.33 0.78 -20.87
N LYS A 122 -6.11 -0.37 -21.51
CA LYS A 122 -5.70 -0.43 -22.92
C LYS A 122 -6.82 -0.03 -23.88
N GLU A 123 -8.06 -0.43 -23.58
CA GLU A 123 -9.23 -0.17 -24.42
C GLU A 123 -9.81 1.23 -24.16
N THR A 124 -9.88 1.64 -22.90
CA THR A 124 -10.52 2.88 -22.43
C THR A 124 -9.63 3.59 -21.40
N PRO A 125 -8.48 4.16 -21.82
CA PRO A 125 -7.46 4.65 -20.88
C PRO A 125 -7.96 5.72 -19.90
N LEU A 126 -8.89 6.59 -20.32
CA LEU A 126 -9.47 7.65 -19.48
C LEU A 126 -10.63 7.15 -18.58
N THR A 127 -10.68 5.86 -18.31
CA THR A 127 -11.67 5.25 -17.42
C THR A 127 -11.42 5.60 -15.95
N ASN A 128 -12.48 5.61 -15.15
CA ASN A 128 -12.41 5.66 -13.68
C ASN A 128 -12.78 4.29 -13.05
N GLN A 129 -12.80 3.23 -13.86
CA GLN A 129 -13.28 1.89 -13.46
C GLN A 129 -12.15 0.84 -13.43
N ALA A 130 -10.90 1.29 -13.41
CA ALA A 130 -9.72 0.46 -13.39
C ALA A 130 -9.26 0.25 -11.93
N ILE A 131 -9.94 -0.65 -11.22
CA ILE A 131 -9.71 -0.92 -9.79
C ILE A 131 -9.39 -2.39 -9.51
N VAL A 132 -8.52 -2.62 -8.52
CA VAL A 132 -8.29 -3.92 -7.90
C VAL A 132 -8.79 -3.85 -6.45
N GLU A 133 -9.71 -4.74 -6.09
CA GLU A 133 -10.24 -4.91 -4.75
C GLU A 133 -9.37 -5.87 -3.94
N ILE A 134 -8.95 -5.43 -2.76
CA ILE A 134 -8.11 -6.22 -1.85
C ILE A 134 -8.94 -6.69 -0.65
N GLY A 135 -9.47 -5.74 0.11
CA GLY A 135 -10.34 -6.02 1.25
C GLY A 135 -11.76 -6.30 0.77
N SER A 136 -12.39 -7.33 1.32
CA SER A 136 -13.79 -7.70 1.10
C SER A 136 -14.63 -7.47 2.37
N PRO A 137 -15.95 -7.25 2.27
CA PRO A 137 -16.81 -7.09 3.43
C PRO A 137 -16.76 -8.25 4.43
N GLU A 138 -16.59 -9.48 3.94
CA GLU A 138 -16.57 -10.69 4.77
C GLU A 138 -15.29 -10.82 5.59
N ASP A 139 -14.20 -10.14 5.20
CA ASP A 139 -12.89 -10.27 5.85
C ASP A 139 -12.95 -9.90 7.34
N HIS A 140 -13.90 -9.07 7.75
CA HIS A 140 -14.12 -8.71 9.16
C HIS A 140 -14.63 -9.85 10.03
N ASP A 141 -15.21 -10.88 9.43
CA ASP A 141 -15.78 -12.03 10.12
C ASP A 141 -15.01 -13.33 9.88
N ILE A 142 -14.14 -13.40 8.87
CA ILE A 142 -13.53 -14.67 8.44
C ILE A 142 -12.00 -14.64 8.31
N CYS A 143 -11.37 -13.46 8.28
CA CYS A 143 -9.95 -13.34 8.02
C CYS A 143 -9.12 -13.52 9.30
N TYR A 144 -9.00 -14.75 9.79
CA TYR A 144 -8.22 -15.08 10.98
C TYR A 144 -6.88 -15.68 10.61
N GLY A 145 -5.78 -15.22 11.20
CA GLY A 145 -4.51 -15.96 11.16
C GLY A 145 -4.64 -17.31 11.88
N ASN A 146 -3.73 -18.23 11.61
CA ASN A 146 -3.68 -19.52 12.33
C ASN A 146 -3.41 -19.37 13.83
N ASP A 147 -2.90 -18.21 14.25
CA ASP A 147 -2.76 -17.82 15.66
C ASP A 147 -4.10 -17.47 16.32
N GLY A 148 -5.21 -17.50 15.57
CA GLY A 148 -6.55 -17.18 16.02
C GLY A 148 -6.86 -15.67 16.03
N ASN A 149 -5.95 -14.82 15.54
CA ASN A 149 -6.15 -13.39 15.50
C ASN A 149 -6.87 -12.96 14.24
N LEU A 150 -7.91 -12.15 14.39
CA LEU A 150 -8.60 -11.51 13.26
C LEU A 150 -7.68 -10.45 12.63
N ASP A 151 -7.26 -10.68 11.39
CA ASP A 151 -6.29 -9.87 10.62
C ASP A 151 -6.81 -9.55 9.20
N PRO A 152 -7.85 -8.71 9.05
CA PRO A 152 -8.36 -8.31 7.75
C PRO A 152 -7.38 -7.38 7.01
N PRO A 153 -7.40 -7.34 5.67
CA PRO A 153 -6.54 -6.47 4.89
C PRO A 153 -6.67 -4.99 5.27
N CYS A 154 -5.56 -4.34 5.57
CA CYS A 154 -5.53 -2.90 5.80
C CYS A 154 -5.54 -2.10 4.49
N LEU A 155 -4.91 -2.64 3.44
CA LEU A 155 -5.08 -2.18 2.06
C LEU A 155 -6.45 -2.62 1.56
N ARG A 156 -7.22 -1.66 1.02
CA ARG A 156 -8.61 -1.89 0.61
C ARG A 156 -8.77 -1.98 -0.90
N LEU A 157 -8.20 -1.02 -1.63
CA LEU A 157 -8.31 -0.89 -3.08
C LEU A 157 -6.95 -0.46 -3.63
N LEU A 158 -6.69 -0.81 -4.88
CA LEU A 158 -5.72 -0.15 -5.75
C LEU A 158 -6.50 0.47 -6.91
N ASP A 159 -6.41 1.79 -7.06
CA ASP A 159 -7.06 2.55 -8.14
C ASP A 159 -6.01 2.98 -9.17
N PHE A 160 -6.25 2.66 -10.44
CA PHE A 160 -5.38 2.99 -11.56
C PHE A 160 -6.07 3.96 -12.51
N LYS A 161 -5.38 5.04 -12.88
CA LYS A 161 -5.91 6.04 -13.83
C LYS A 161 -4.85 6.45 -14.82
N ALA A 162 -5.20 6.52 -16.11
CA ALA A 162 -4.39 7.24 -17.07
C ALA A 162 -4.86 8.70 -17.10
N VAL A 163 -3.98 9.62 -16.73
CA VAL A 163 -4.26 11.06 -16.70
C VAL A 163 -3.56 11.76 -17.87
N PRO A 164 -4.23 12.71 -18.56
CA PRO A 164 -3.61 13.48 -19.62
C PRO A 164 -2.69 14.56 -19.04
N ILE A 165 -1.40 14.52 -19.40
CA ILE A 165 -0.38 15.50 -19.03
C ILE A 165 0.42 15.85 -20.30
N ASN A 166 0.39 17.12 -20.72
CA ASN A 166 1.13 17.63 -21.89
C ASN A 166 0.94 16.77 -23.16
N ASP A 167 -0.32 16.45 -23.50
CA ASP A 167 -0.70 15.60 -24.64
C ASP A 167 -0.26 14.13 -24.56
N GLU A 168 0.34 13.70 -23.44
CA GLU A 168 0.66 12.31 -23.14
C GLU A 168 -0.26 11.76 -22.04
N LEU A 169 -0.40 10.43 -22.00
CA LEU A 169 -1.11 9.75 -20.91
C LEU A 169 -0.09 9.21 -19.91
N VAL A 170 -0.24 9.61 -18.65
CA VAL A 170 0.57 9.15 -17.54
C VAL A 170 -0.27 8.25 -16.64
N LEU A 171 0.23 7.07 -16.31
CA LEU A 171 -0.45 6.16 -15.38
C LEU A 171 -0.19 6.62 -13.94
N THR A 172 -1.26 6.73 -13.15
CA THR A 172 -1.21 6.93 -11.70
C THR A 172 -1.80 5.72 -10.99
N ALA A 173 -1.24 5.37 -9.84
CA ALA A 173 -1.79 4.39 -8.91
C ALA A 173 -2.01 5.05 -7.55
N SER A 174 -3.13 4.77 -6.89
CA SER A 174 -3.51 5.31 -5.57
C SER A 174 -4.23 4.30 -4.69
#